data_AF-A0A6B2T5Y2-F1
#
_entry.id   AF-A0A6B2T5Y2-F1
#
_cell.length_a   1.000
_cell.length_b   1.000
_cell.length_c   1.000
_cell.angle_alpha   90.00
_cell.angle_beta   90.00
_cell.angle_gamma   90.00
#
_symmetry.space_group_name_H-M   'P 1'
#
loop_
_entity.id
_entity.type
_entity.pdbx_description
1 polymer ?
#
loop_
_entity_poly.entity_id
_entity_poly.type
_entity_poly.pdbx_seq_one_letter_code
_entity_poly.pdbx_strand_id
1 'polypeptide(L)' 'SLRPRRGRASYVGDHALGVPDPGALAVALLFMALADIHEPATAPRLPAPGHITVI' A
#
# COMPACT_ATOMS: atom_id res chain seq x y z
N SER A 1 9.11 2.72 -13.68
CA SER A 1 8.89 1.71 -12.62
C SER A 1 9.64 2.13 -11.37
N LEU A 2 9.21 1.68 -10.18
CA LEU A 2 9.84 2.01 -8.91
C LEU A 2 10.78 0.85 -8.52
N ARG A 3 12.10 1.10 -8.50
CA ARG A 3 13.10 0.07 -8.16
C ARG A 3 13.50 0.22 -6.69
N PRO A 4 13.47 -0.85 -5.88
CA PRO A 4 13.79 -0.74 -4.46
C PRO A 4 15.28 -0.43 -4.26
N ARG A 5 15.56 0.55 -3.40
CA ARG A 5 16.92 0.96 -3.01
C ARG A 5 17.21 0.80 -1.51
N ARG A 6 16.22 0.30 -0.74
CA ARG A 6 16.27 0.11 0.71
C ARG A 6 15.45 -1.12 1.10
N GLY A 7 15.67 -1.59 2.34
CA GLY A 7 14.92 -2.71 2.91
C GLY A 7 15.26 -4.05 2.26
N ARG A 8 14.52 -5.10 2.61
CA ARG A 8 14.74 -6.46 2.07
C ARG A 8 14.41 -6.56 0.58
N ALA A 9 13.54 -5.68 0.08
CA ALA A 9 13.19 -5.61 -1.34
C ALA A 9 14.39 -5.26 -2.24
N SER A 10 15.42 -4.57 -1.72
CA SER A 10 16.61 -4.25 -2.53
C SER A 10 17.53 -5.46 -2.77
N TYR A 11 17.33 -6.58 -2.06
CA TYR A 11 18.15 -7.79 -2.25
C TYR A 11 17.83 -8.54 -3.54
N VAL A 12 16.61 -8.36 -4.07
CA VAL A 12 16.12 -9.13 -5.22
C VAL A 12 16.16 -8.34 -6.54
N GLY A 13 16.62 -7.09 -6.50
CA GLY A 13 16.80 -6.26 -7.70
C GLY A 13 15.53 -6.15 -8.54
N ASP A 14 15.64 -6.50 -9.83
CA ASP A 14 14.51 -6.41 -10.77
C ASP A 14 13.37 -7.40 -10.50
N HIS A 15 13.62 -8.46 -9.73
CA HIS A 15 12.55 -9.39 -9.35
C HIS A 15 11.50 -8.75 -8.43
N ALA A 16 11.79 -7.59 -7.82
CA ALA A 16 10.80 -6.83 -7.07
C ALA A 16 9.88 -5.96 -7.95
N LEU A 17 10.18 -5.79 -9.24
CA LEU A 17 9.37 -4.95 -10.11
C LEU A 17 7.99 -5.57 -10.33
N GLY A 18 6.95 -4.75 -10.17
CA GLY A 18 5.56 -5.20 -10.28
C GLY A 18 4.97 -5.75 -8.97
N VAL A 19 5.79 -5.96 -7.93
CA VAL A 19 5.33 -6.35 -6.60
C VAL A 19 5.15 -5.07 -5.76
N PRO A 20 3.95 -4.81 -5.20
CA PRO A 20 3.75 -3.69 -4.28
C PRO A 20 4.66 -3.78 -3.04
N ASP A 21 5.18 -2.65 -2.57
CA ASP A 21 5.93 -2.62 -1.31
C ASP A 21 4.97 -2.90 -0.12
N PRO A 22 5.21 -3.93 0.70
CA PRO A 22 4.29 -4.29 1.79
C PRO A 22 4.21 -3.21 2.87
N GLY A 23 5.26 -2.42 3.08
CA GLY A 23 5.25 -1.30 4.01
C GLY A 23 4.33 -0.17 3.53
N ALA A 24 4.39 0.15 2.24
CA ALA A 24 3.48 1.10 1.62
C ALA A 24 2.02 0.63 1.69
N LEU A 25 1.74 -0.65 1.45
CA LEU A 25 0.41 -1.23 1.62
C LEU A 25 -0.08 -1.10 3.07
N ALA A 26 0.76 -1.41 4.06
CA ALA A 26 0.39 -1.29 5.48
C ALA A 26 0.03 0.15 5.85
N VAL A 27 0.79 1.14 5.38
CA VAL A 27 0.50 2.57 5.62
C VAL A 27 -0.80 2.99 4.94
N ALA A 28 -1.06 2.52 3.72
CA ALA A 28 -2.33 2.79 3.03
C ALA A 28 -3.53 2.21 3.81
N LEU A 29 -3.42 0.95 4.27
CA LEU A 29 -4.43 0.31 5.12
C LEU A 29 -4.67 1.07 6.44
N LEU A 30 -3.60 1.54 7.08
CA LEU A 30 -3.72 2.36 8.28
C LEU A 30 -4.49 3.66 8.01
N PHE A 31 -4.17 4.39 6.94
CA PHE A 31 -4.87 5.63 6.61
C PHE A 31 -6.33 5.40 6.19
N MET A 32 -6.63 4.30 5.50
CA MET A 32 -8.02 3.94 5.19
C MET A 32 -8.82 3.70 6.47
N ALA A 33 -8.29 2.93 7.42
CA ALA A 33 -8.95 2.70 8.70
C ALA A 33 -9.13 3.99 9.51
N LEU A 34 -8.13 4.89 9.51
CA LEU A 34 -8.25 6.19 10.15
C LEU A 34 -9.30 7.07 9.47
N ALA A 35 -9.40 7.06 8.13
CA ALA A 35 -10.40 7.81 7.40
C ALA A 35 -11.82 7.33 7.70
N ASP A 36 -12.03 6.02 7.82
CA ASP A 36 -13.33 5.45 8.20
C ASP A 36 -13.81 5.96 9.58
N ILE A 37 -12.88 6.16 10.51
CA ILE A 37 -13.18 6.60 11.88
C ILE A 37 -13.31 8.13 11.98
N HIS A 38 -12.38 8.86 11.36
CA HIS A 38 -12.24 10.30 11.58
C HIS A 38 -12.86 11.16 10.47
N GLU A 39 -13.00 10.62 9.26
CA GLU A 39 -13.49 11.34 8.08
C GLU A 39 -14.56 10.55 7.30
N PRO A 40 -15.63 10.03 7.96
CA PRO A 40 -16.56 9.07 7.36
C PRO A 40 -17.32 9.63 6.14
N ALA A 41 -17.51 10.95 6.06
CA ALA A 41 -18.15 11.60 4.90
C ALA A 41 -17.26 11.58 3.64
N THR A 42 -15.94 11.38 3.78
CA THR A 42 -14.99 11.38 2.67
C THR A 42 -14.32 10.03 2.43
N ALA A 43 -14.30 9.15 3.44
CA ALA A 43 -13.75 7.80 3.36
C ALA A 43 -14.22 6.98 2.13
N PRO A 44 -15.48 7.06 1.65
CA PRO A 44 -15.92 6.34 0.45
C PRO A 44 -15.19 6.71 -0.86
N ARG A 45 -14.38 7.77 -0.86
CA ARG A 45 -13.51 8.13 -2.00
C ARG A 45 -12.23 7.31 -2.06
N LEU A 46 -11.86 6.65 -0.97
CA LEU A 46 -10.69 5.78 -0.92
C LEU A 46 -11.03 4.40 -1.50
N PRO A 47 -10.04 3.69 -2.09
CA PRO A 47 -10.24 2.31 -2.52
C PRO A 47 -10.68 1.42 -1.35
N ALA A 48 -11.48 0.39 -1.62
CA ALA A 48 -11.72 -0.64 -0.61
C ALA A 48 -10.39 -1.34 -0.26
N PRO A 49 -10.15 -1.74 1.01
CA PRO A 49 -8.92 -2.42 1.40
C PRO A 49 -8.59 -3.64 0.53
N GLY A 50 -9.61 -4.43 0.18
CA GLY A 50 -9.46 -5.60 -0.69
C GLY A 50 -8.99 -5.28 -2.10
N HIS A 51 -9.12 -4.03 -2.59
CA HIS A 51 -8.67 -3.65 -3.92
C HIS A 51 -7.15 -3.45 -4.00
N ILE A 52 -6.50 -3.11 -2.88
CA ILE A 52 -5.05 -2.85 -2.84
C ILE A 52 -4.24 -4.04 -2.30
N THR A 53 -4.90 -5.07 -1.77
CA THR A 53 -4.24 -6.25 -1.19
C THR A 53 -4.31 -7.49 -2.08
N VAL A 54 -4.97 -7.44 -3.24
CA VAL A 54 -4.89 -8.54 -4.21
C VAL A 54 -3.51 -8.53 -4.87
N ILE A 55 -2.78 -9.63 -4.68
CA ILE A 55 -1.49 -9.92 -5.32
C ILE A 55 -1.69 -11.13 -6.23
#